data_AF-A0A813MFD7-F1
#
_entry.id   AF-A0A813MFD7-F1
#
_cell.length_a   1.000
_cell.length_b   1.000
_cell.length_c   1.000
_cell.angle_alpha   90.00
_cell.angle_beta   90.00
_cell.angle_gamma   90.00
#
_symmetry.space_group_name_H-M   'P 1'
#
loop_
_entity.id
_entity.type
_entity.pdbx_description
1 polymer ?
#
loop_
_entity_poly.entity_id
_entity_poly.type
_entity_poly.pdbx_seq_one_letter_code
_entity_poly.pdbx_strand_id
1 'polypeptide(L)'
;MVPSAYDLVDQTVYDRWMRIDRNNITNEPNINYGLATGSDYFSFVQLVGSSNINARYTFDPAIHGNTGSYPLYHTSYEVFSMVKKFIDPDFTAHRTMGQFMGVLMLLLSETPVLQLNVTRYTSALRQAMNNLKINDSTILNPLRSAIDDFDKTAQDFVRRSKSMGTENPYIIRAYNDQLLQLERAFLNPLGQDSDHTDFKTIETTNSKLTII
;
A
#
# COMPACT_ATOMS: atom_id res chain seq x y z
N MET A 1 2.53 -24.13 -12.55
CA MET A 1 3.74 -23.73 -13.29
C MET A 1 3.82 -22.22 -13.14
N VAL A 2 4.63 -21.73 -12.20
CA VAL A 2 4.88 -20.29 -12.05
C VAL A 2 5.63 -19.86 -13.31
N PRO A 3 5.19 -18.83 -14.07
CA PRO A 3 5.88 -18.44 -15.29
C PRO A 3 7.34 -18.11 -14.99
N SER A 4 8.21 -18.93 -15.57
CA SER A 4 9.66 -18.81 -15.62
C SER A 4 10.07 -17.37 -15.90
N ALA A 5 11.10 -16.88 -15.22
CA ALA A 5 11.69 -15.56 -15.52
C ALA A 5 12.42 -15.51 -16.88
N TYR A 6 12.44 -16.62 -17.63
CA TYR A 6 13.15 -16.71 -18.91
C TYR A 6 12.32 -16.35 -20.14
N ASP A 7 11.01 -16.09 -20.03
CA ASP A 7 10.19 -15.94 -21.24
C ASP A 7 10.20 -14.53 -21.85
N LEU A 8 10.72 -13.47 -21.21
CA LEU A 8 10.72 -12.11 -21.77
C LEU A 8 11.94 -11.31 -21.29
N VAL A 9 13.04 -11.36 -22.05
CA VAL A 9 14.37 -10.80 -21.73
C VAL A 9 14.40 -9.26 -21.60
N ASP A 10 13.33 -8.54 -21.97
CA ASP A 10 13.33 -7.07 -22.07
C ASP A 10 12.22 -6.36 -21.28
N GLN A 11 11.74 -6.92 -20.17
CA GLN A 11 10.62 -6.34 -19.43
C GLN A 11 10.93 -6.04 -17.97
N THR A 12 10.50 -4.87 -17.51
CA THR A 12 10.67 -4.45 -16.13
C THR A 12 9.67 -5.16 -15.21
N VAL A 13 9.93 -5.13 -13.90
CA VAL A 13 8.97 -5.59 -12.88
C VAL A 13 7.63 -4.86 -13.01
N TYR A 14 7.68 -3.56 -13.33
CA TYR A 14 6.51 -2.73 -13.57
C TYR A 14 5.68 -3.22 -14.75
N ASP A 15 6.32 -3.47 -15.90
CA ASP A 15 5.62 -3.97 -17.11
C ASP A 15 4.96 -5.33 -16.85
N ARG A 16 5.62 -6.19 -16.07
CA ARG A 16 5.07 -7.49 -15.69
C ARG A 16 3.87 -7.36 -14.76
N TRP A 17 3.95 -6.48 -13.77
CA TRP A 17 2.84 -6.22 -12.85
C TRP A 17 1.62 -5.65 -13.57
N MET A 18 1.83 -4.67 -14.46
CA MET A 18 0.78 -4.11 -15.31
C MET A 18 0.02 -5.18 -16.10
N ARG A 19 0.72 -6.16 -16.67
CA ARG A 19 0.07 -7.22 -17.47
C ARG A 19 -0.74 -8.22 -16.65
N ILE A 20 -0.31 -8.51 -15.42
CA ILE A 20 -1.04 -9.44 -14.54
C ILE A 20 -2.32 -8.78 -14.02
N ASP A 21 -2.32 -7.46 -13.91
CA ASP A 21 -3.44 -6.67 -13.43
C ASP A 21 -4.45 -6.35 -14.55
N ARG A 22 -5.12 -7.39 -15.06
CA ARG A 22 -5.90 -7.34 -16.32
C ARG A 22 -7.15 -6.45 -16.26
N ASN A 23 -7.64 -6.10 -15.07
CA ASN A 23 -8.84 -5.27 -14.88
C ASN A 23 -8.49 -3.83 -14.49
N ASN A 24 -7.25 -3.43 -14.71
CA ASN A 24 -6.79 -2.13 -14.33
C ASN A 24 -7.36 -1.05 -15.25
N ILE A 25 -8.08 -0.10 -14.65
CA ILE A 25 -8.68 1.07 -15.33
C ILE A 25 -7.70 2.26 -15.31
N THR A 26 -6.59 2.12 -14.59
CA THR A 26 -5.54 3.12 -14.42
C THR A 26 -4.32 2.78 -15.28
N ASN A 27 -3.49 3.79 -15.57
CA ASN A 27 -2.22 3.61 -16.29
C ASN A 27 -1.06 3.19 -15.37
N GLU A 28 -1.34 2.53 -14.24
CA GLU A 28 -0.36 2.15 -13.22
C GLU A 28 -0.80 0.89 -12.47
N PRO A 29 0.10 0.02 -11.98
CA PRO A 29 -0.33 -1.23 -11.37
C PRO A 29 -1.19 -1.02 -10.12
N ASN A 30 -2.24 -1.81 -9.95
CA ASN A 30 -3.11 -1.73 -8.80
C ASN A 30 -2.34 -2.08 -7.52
N ILE A 31 -2.34 -1.13 -6.60
CA ILE A 31 -1.86 -1.31 -5.23
C ILE A 31 -3.10 -1.47 -4.36
N ASN A 32 -3.11 -2.53 -3.54
CA ASN A 32 -4.09 -2.64 -2.47
C ASN A 32 -3.58 -1.81 -1.29
N TYR A 33 -4.26 -0.72 -0.95
CA TYR A 33 -3.83 0.10 0.17
C TYR A 33 -4.39 -0.39 1.52
N GLY A 34 -5.17 -1.49 1.53
CA GLY A 34 -5.94 -1.99 2.66
C GLY A 34 -5.13 -2.91 3.56
N LEU A 35 -3.96 -2.46 4.01
CA LEU A 35 -3.12 -3.22 4.95
C LEU A 35 -3.74 -3.23 6.35
N ALA A 36 -4.78 -4.04 6.54
CA ALA A 36 -5.46 -4.14 7.82
C ALA A 36 -4.77 -5.13 8.76
N THR A 37 -4.66 -6.40 8.37
CA THR A 37 -4.07 -7.49 9.17
C THR A 37 -3.32 -8.49 8.29
N GLY A 38 -2.79 -9.57 8.89
CA GLY A 38 -2.29 -10.73 8.15
C GLY A 38 -0.77 -10.87 8.12
N SER A 39 -0.04 -9.95 8.77
CA SER A 39 1.40 -10.06 9.03
C SER A 39 1.81 -9.05 10.11
N ASP A 40 3.12 -8.90 10.34
CA ASP A 40 3.70 -8.12 11.44
C ASP A 40 3.52 -6.59 11.27
N TYR A 41 3.17 -6.11 10.08
CA TYR A 41 2.86 -4.69 9.84
C TYR A 41 1.61 -4.21 10.59
N PHE A 42 0.78 -5.12 11.13
CA PHE A 42 -0.45 -4.78 11.87
C PHE A 42 -0.20 -3.70 12.92
N SER A 43 0.74 -3.90 13.83
CA SER A 43 0.99 -2.96 14.93
C SER A 43 1.49 -1.61 14.42
N PHE A 44 2.26 -1.59 13.33
CA PHE A 44 2.78 -0.36 12.75
C PHE A 44 1.69 0.47 12.08
N VAL A 45 0.73 -0.19 11.41
CA VAL A 45 -0.42 0.50 10.81
C VAL A 45 -1.44 0.85 11.88
N GLN A 46 -2.00 -0.17 12.55
CA GLN A 46 -3.18 -0.06 13.42
C GLN A 46 -2.92 0.60 14.77
N LEU A 47 -1.70 0.56 15.30
CA LEU A 47 -1.40 1.12 16.63
C LEU A 47 -0.52 2.36 16.54
N VAL A 48 0.44 2.39 15.62
CA VAL A 48 1.42 3.47 15.50
C VAL A 48 1.04 4.51 14.45
N GLY A 49 0.29 4.14 13.40
CA GLY A 49 -0.03 5.03 12.28
C GLY A 49 1.20 5.36 11.45
N SER A 50 1.99 4.35 11.11
CA SER A 50 3.12 4.47 10.19
C SER A 50 2.70 4.04 8.79
N SER A 51 3.21 4.73 7.76
CA SER A 51 3.13 4.22 6.38
C SER A 51 3.88 2.90 6.29
N ASN A 52 3.27 1.90 5.63
CA ASN A 52 3.82 0.56 5.50
C ASN A 52 3.65 0.04 4.07
N ILE A 53 4.51 -0.92 3.70
CA ILE A 53 4.41 -1.65 2.44
C ILE A 53 4.57 -3.14 2.69
N ASN A 54 3.73 -3.94 2.06
CA ASN A 54 3.91 -5.38 1.94
C ASN A 54 3.90 -5.73 0.44
N ALA A 55 5.04 -6.17 -0.08
CA ALA A 55 5.17 -6.58 -1.48
C ALA A 55 5.64 -8.03 -1.56
N ARG A 56 5.01 -8.79 -2.47
CA ARG A 56 5.31 -10.19 -2.70
C ARG A 56 5.11 -10.54 -4.17
N TYR A 57 5.86 -11.53 -4.65
CA TYR A 57 5.48 -12.22 -5.87
C TYR A 57 4.33 -13.17 -5.55
N THR A 58 3.31 -13.15 -6.40
CA THR A 58 2.14 -14.01 -6.27
C THR A 58 1.81 -14.66 -7.61
N PHE A 59 1.03 -15.74 -7.55
CA PHE A 59 0.53 -16.42 -8.72
C PHE A 59 -0.53 -15.57 -9.46
N ASP A 60 -0.70 -15.82 -10.76
CA ASP A 60 -1.72 -15.15 -11.57
C ASP A 60 -3.12 -15.72 -11.20
N PRO A 61 -4.03 -14.91 -10.63
CA PRO A 61 -5.36 -15.37 -10.26
C PRO A 61 -6.21 -15.77 -11.48
N ALA A 62 -5.90 -15.31 -12.68
CA ALA A 62 -6.57 -15.75 -13.91
C ALA A 62 -6.19 -17.18 -14.32
N ILE A 63 -5.03 -17.67 -13.87
CA ILE A 63 -4.56 -19.04 -14.14
C ILE A 63 -4.98 -19.98 -13.01
N HIS A 64 -4.85 -19.52 -11.76
CA HIS A 64 -4.99 -20.37 -10.57
C HIS A 64 -6.30 -20.17 -9.81
N GLY A 65 -7.16 -19.25 -10.25
CA GLY A 65 -8.36 -18.85 -9.53
C GLY A 65 -8.06 -17.94 -8.35
N ASN A 66 -9.12 -17.43 -7.71
CA ASN A 66 -9.01 -16.63 -6.50
C ASN A 66 -8.84 -17.54 -5.27
N THR A 67 -7.64 -18.12 -5.11
CA THR A 67 -7.32 -18.92 -3.92
C THR A 67 -6.85 -18.01 -2.79
N GLY A 68 -7.35 -18.22 -1.57
CA GLY A 68 -7.01 -17.38 -0.42
C GLY A 68 -5.53 -17.47 0.01
N SER A 69 -4.86 -18.57 -0.30
CA SER A 69 -3.42 -18.76 -0.12
C SER A 69 -2.88 -19.76 -1.14
N TYR A 70 -1.57 -19.97 -1.14
CA TYR A 70 -0.96 -21.04 -1.91
C TYR A 70 -1.23 -22.40 -1.24
N PRO A 71 -1.33 -23.52 -1.99
CA PRO A 71 -1.93 -24.76 -1.49
C PRO A 71 -1.24 -25.44 -0.30
N LEU A 72 0.03 -25.12 -0.04
CA LEU A 72 0.80 -25.78 1.03
C LEU A 72 0.86 -24.95 2.31
N TYR A 73 0.29 -23.74 2.32
CA TYR A 73 0.33 -22.82 3.45
C TYR A 73 -0.09 -23.48 4.78
N HIS A 74 0.70 -23.31 5.83
CA HIS A 74 0.51 -23.87 7.17
C HIS A 74 0.41 -25.40 7.21
N THR A 75 1.13 -26.10 6.33
CA THR A 75 1.19 -27.57 6.32
C THR A 75 2.62 -28.06 6.51
N SER A 76 2.76 -29.34 6.85
CA SER A 76 4.07 -30.01 6.90
C SER A 76 4.77 -30.12 5.54
N TYR A 77 4.09 -29.75 4.45
CA TYR A 77 4.64 -29.76 3.10
C TYR A 77 5.27 -28.41 2.69
N GLU A 78 5.30 -27.40 3.57
CA GLU A 78 6.06 -26.16 3.36
C GLU A 78 7.57 -26.40 3.51
N VAL A 79 8.16 -27.12 2.57
CA VAL A 79 9.56 -27.52 2.59
C VAL A 79 10.34 -26.89 1.43
N PHE A 80 11.65 -26.73 1.61
CA PHE A 80 12.54 -26.14 0.62
C PHE A 80 12.44 -26.80 -0.77
N SER A 81 12.27 -28.13 -0.82
CA SER A 81 12.15 -28.85 -2.08
C SER A 81 10.93 -28.42 -2.90
N MET A 82 9.83 -27.99 -2.25
CA MET A 82 8.66 -27.45 -2.95
C MET A 82 8.98 -26.08 -3.57
N VAL A 83 9.72 -25.22 -2.86
CA VAL A 83 10.18 -23.93 -3.40
C VAL A 83 11.07 -24.15 -4.62
N LYS A 84 12.13 -24.95 -4.45
CA LYS A 84 13.13 -25.23 -5.49
C LYS A 84 12.57 -25.99 -6.70
N LYS A 85 11.49 -26.75 -6.54
CA LYS A 85 10.92 -27.54 -7.64
C LYS A 85 9.75 -26.85 -8.34
N PHE A 86 8.90 -26.13 -7.61
CA PHE A 86 7.61 -25.69 -8.14
C PHE A 86 7.32 -24.20 -8.02
N ILE A 87 7.88 -23.51 -7.01
CA ILE A 87 7.55 -22.10 -6.75
C ILE A 87 8.53 -21.17 -7.46
N ASP A 88 9.83 -21.33 -7.21
CA ASP A 88 10.86 -20.49 -7.81
C ASP A 88 12.15 -21.30 -8.04
N PRO A 89 12.17 -22.17 -9.08
CA PRO A 89 13.28 -23.09 -9.30
C PRO A 89 14.63 -22.43 -9.44
N ASP A 90 14.68 -21.22 -9.99
CA ASP A 90 15.91 -20.47 -10.24
C ASP A 90 16.12 -19.31 -9.27
N PHE A 91 15.28 -19.19 -8.23
CA PHE A 91 15.30 -18.08 -7.24
C PHE A 91 15.19 -16.69 -7.88
N THR A 92 14.61 -16.61 -9.07
CA THR A 92 14.50 -15.39 -9.84
C THR A 92 13.49 -14.43 -9.23
N ALA A 93 12.33 -14.94 -8.79
CA ALA A 93 11.32 -14.12 -8.12
C ALA A 93 11.80 -13.64 -6.75
N HIS A 94 12.46 -14.51 -5.98
CA HIS A 94 13.07 -14.14 -4.69
C HIS A 94 14.17 -13.09 -4.87
N ARG A 95 15.08 -13.28 -5.84
CA ARG A 95 16.11 -12.29 -6.18
C ARG A 95 15.49 -10.95 -6.56
N THR A 96 14.46 -10.97 -7.41
CA THR A 96 13.79 -9.76 -7.88
C THR A 96 13.12 -9.02 -6.73
N MET A 97 12.45 -9.72 -5.82
CA MET A 97 11.86 -9.11 -4.63
C MET A 97 12.91 -8.55 -3.68
N GLY A 98 14.04 -9.25 -3.50
CA GLY A 98 15.17 -8.73 -2.74
C GLY A 98 15.74 -7.44 -3.32
N GLN A 99 15.88 -7.38 -4.65
CA GLN A 99 16.30 -6.16 -5.35
C GLN A 99 15.27 -5.03 -5.22
N PHE A 100 13.98 -5.33 -5.41
CA PHE A 100 12.89 -4.36 -5.27
C PHE A 100 12.86 -3.74 -3.88
N MET A 101 12.87 -4.56 -2.82
CA MET A 101 12.89 -4.08 -1.44
C MET A 101 14.18 -3.31 -1.13
N GLY A 102 15.33 -3.78 -1.62
CA GLY A 102 16.61 -3.09 -1.43
C GLY A 102 16.64 -1.70 -2.05
N VAL A 103 16.15 -1.56 -3.30
CA VAL A 103 16.05 -0.26 -3.97
C VAL A 103 15.06 0.66 -3.26
N LEU A 104 13.91 0.14 -2.81
CA LEU A 104 12.94 0.92 -2.06
C LEU A 104 13.52 1.44 -0.73
N MET A 105 14.24 0.59 0.01
CA MET A 105 14.91 0.99 1.25
C MET A 105 15.97 2.07 1.00
N LEU A 106 16.77 1.94 -0.06
CA LEU A 106 17.74 2.97 -0.45
C LEU A 106 17.04 4.28 -0.81
N LEU A 107 15.96 4.22 -1.60
CA LEU A 107 15.19 5.41 -1.98
C LEU A 107 14.67 6.16 -0.74
N LEU A 108 14.11 5.43 0.24
CA LEU A 108 13.54 6.02 1.44
C LEU A 108 14.58 6.51 2.45
N SER A 109 15.79 5.91 2.46
CA SER A 109 16.86 6.28 3.40
C SER A 109 17.81 7.34 2.88
N GLU A 110 18.06 7.38 1.57
CA GLU A 110 19.07 8.24 0.95
C GLU A 110 18.49 9.51 0.32
N THR A 111 17.18 9.57 0.05
CA THR A 111 16.57 10.78 -0.54
C THR A 111 16.35 11.85 0.54
N PRO A 112 16.90 13.08 0.39
CA PRO A 112 16.72 14.14 1.39
C PRO A 112 15.26 14.51 1.63
N VAL A 113 14.45 14.57 0.58
CA VAL A 113 13.00 14.77 0.66
C VAL A 113 12.32 13.43 0.40
N LEU A 114 11.47 12.98 1.33
CA LEU A 114 10.79 11.70 1.19
C LEU A 114 9.89 11.68 -0.05
N GLN A 115 10.01 10.63 -0.87
CA GLN A 115 9.27 10.48 -2.12
C GLN A 115 7.87 9.90 -1.89
N LEU A 116 7.12 10.46 -0.94
CA LEU A 116 5.75 10.07 -0.63
C LEU A 116 4.77 11.02 -1.34
N ASN A 117 3.79 10.44 -2.04
CA ASN A 117 2.77 11.23 -2.72
C ASN A 117 1.45 11.22 -1.94
N VAL A 118 1.26 12.26 -1.12
CA VAL A 118 0.05 12.42 -0.30
C VAL A 118 -1.22 12.66 -1.10
N THR A 119 -1.14 13.10 -2.36
CA THR A 119 -2.34 13.31 -3.19
C THR A 119 -3.02 12.00 -3.55
N ARG A 120 -2.34 10.85 -3.41
CA ARG A 120 -2.95 9.53 -3.63
C ARG A 120 -4.00 9.18 -2.58
N TYR A 121 -3.91 9.74 -1.36
CA TYR A 121 -4.93 9.54 -0.32
C TYR A 121 -6.30 10.03 -0.77
N THR A 122 -6.38 11.13 -1.52
CA THR A 122 -7.67 11.63 -2.01
C THR A 122 -8.41 10.58 -2.83
N SER A 123 -7.70 9.89 -3.74
CA SER A 123 -8.31 8.86 -4.58
C SER A 123 -8.82 7.68 -3.74
N ALA A 124 -8.01 7.24 -2.76
CA ALA A 124 -8.38 6.18 -1.83
C ALA A 124 -9.60 6.57 -0.97
N LEU A 125 -9.60 7.78 -0.40
CA LEU A 125 -10.71 8.34 0.38
C LEU A 125 -12.01 8.47 -0.42
N ARG A 126 -11.93 8.89 -1.69
CA ARG A 126 -13.10 8.95 -2.57
C ARG A 126 -13.62 7.56 -2.90
N GLN A 127 -12.74 6.60 -3.17
CA GLN A 127 -13.14 5.20 -3.39
C GLN A 127 -13.81 4.61 -2.15
N ALA A 128 -13.23 4.83 -0.97
CA ALA A 128 -13.80 4.48 0.31
C ALA A 128 -15.20 5.05 0.51
N MET A 129 -15.38 6.36 0.30
CA MET A 129 -16.69 7.02 0.39
C MET A 129 -17.72 6.41 -0.57
N ASN A 130 -17.32 6.09 -1.80
CA ASN A 130 -18.21 5.46 -2.79
C ASN A 130 -18.60 4.02 -2.42
N ASN A 131 -17.77 3.33 -1.63
CA ASN A 131 -18.05 1.99 -1.15
C ASN A 131 -18.99 1.98 0.08
N LEU A 132 -19.24 3.15 0.70
CA LEU A 132 -20.19 3.26 1.80
C LEU A 132 -21.60 2.97 1.29
N LYS A 133 -22.28 2.00 1.91
CA LYS A 133 -23.69 1.68 1.64
C LYS A 133 -24.65 2.61 2.41
N ILE A 134 -24.36 3.91 2.38
CA ILE A 134 -25.10 4.96 3.08
C ILE A 134 -25.73 5.87 2.01
N ASN A 135 -27.04 6.07 2.07
CA ASN A 135 -27.77 6.95 1.14
C ASN A 135 -28.27 8.22 1.84
N ASP A 136 -27.57 8.67 2.89
CA ASP A 136 -27.92 9.86 3.64
C ASP A 136 -26.96 11.02 3.31
N SER A 137 -27.51 12.03 2.65
CA SER A 137 -26.74 13.22 2.26
C SER A 137 -26.27 14.05 3.45
N THR A 138 -26.93 13.96 4.61
CA THR A 138 -26.51 14.67 5.83
C THR A 138 -25.21 14.11 6.39
N ILE A 139 -24.91 12.83 6.14
CA ILE A 139 -23.65 12.16 6.51
C ILE A 139 -22.62 12.29 5.38
N LEU A 140 -23.04 12.05 4.13
CA LEU A 140 -22.12 12.04 2.99
C LEU A 140 -21.60 13.43 2.61
N ASN A 141 -22.38 14.51 2.81
CA ASN A 141 -21.96 15.86 2.44
C ASN A 141 -20.78 16.37 3.28
N PRO A 142 -20.81 16.28 4.63
CA PRO A 142 -19.63 16.62 5.45
C PRO A 142 -18.40 15.79 5.09
N LEU A 143 -18.56 14.48 4.87
CA LEU A 143 -17.45 13.60 4.50
C LEU A 143 -16.84 14.02 3.16
N ARG A 144 -17.67 14.27 2.14
CA ARG A 144 -17.21 14.75 0.83
C ARG A 144 -16.48 16.10 0.93
N SER A 145 -17.02 17.04 1.72
CA SER A 145 -16.37 18.33 1.95
C SER A 145 -14.98 18.15 2.60
N ALA A 146 -14.87 17.28 3.62
CA ALA A 146 -13.61 16.99 4.27
C ALA A 146 -12.57 16.37 3.31
N ILE A 147 -13.02 15.48 2.41
CA ILE A 147 -12.15 14.89 1.36
C ILE A 147 -11.68 15.96 0.36
N ASP A 148 -12.56 16.88 -0.04
CA ASP A 148 -12.19 17.95 -0.98
C ASP A 148 -11.25 18.99 -0.34
N ASP A 149 -11.45 19.30 0.95
CA ASP A 149 -10.53 20.14 1.72
C ASP A 149 -9.16 19.47 1.89
N PHE A 150 -9.15 18.15 2.14
CA PHE A 150 -7.93 17.35 2.17
C PHE A 150 -7.21 17.38 0.82
N ASP A 151 -7.93 17.16 -0.30
CA ASP A 151 -7.37 17.18 -1.65
C ASP A 151 -6.68 18.50 -1.97
N LYS A 152 -7.37 19.61 -1.70
CA LYS A 152 -6.82 20.95 -1.85
C LYS A 152 -5.55 21.12 -1.01
N THR A 153 -5.61 20.72 0.25
CA THR A 153 -4.47 20.84 1.18
C THR A 153 -3.28 19.98 0.74
N ALA A 154 -3.52 18.76 0.26
CA ALA A 154 -2.50 17.85 -0.25
C ALA A 154 -1.84 18.39 -1.52
N GLN A 155 -2.63 18.95 -2.45
CA GLN A 155 -2.10 19.60 -3.65
C GLN A 155 -1.26 20.83 -3.29
N ASP A 156 -1.74 21.67 -2.37
CA ASP A 156 -1.01 22.85 -1.89
C ASP A 156 0.31 22.43 -1.23
N PHE A 157 0.28 21.37 -0.42
CA PHE A 157 1.46 20.77 0.21
C PHE A 157 2.50 20.33 -0.82
N VAL A 158 2.11 19.62 -1.89
CA VAL A 158 3.01 19.22 -2.98
C VAL A 158 3.50 20.42 -3.80
N ARG A 159 2.70 21.49 -3.96
CA ARG A 159 3.19 22.70 -4.63
C ARG A 159 4.26 23.41 -3.81
N ARG A 160 4.14 23.45 -2.48
CA ARG A 160 5.18 24.03 -1.59
C ARG A 160 6.52 23.31 -1.70
N SER A 161 6.53 22.00 -1.98
CA SER A 161 7.80 21.27 -2.14
C SER A 161 8.60 21.68 -3.38
N LYS A 162 7.93 22.25 -4.38
CA LYS A 162 8.61 22.77 -5.59
C LYS A 162 9.30 24.12 -5.35
N SER A 163 8.88 24.87 -4.34
CA SER A 163 9.41 26.19 -4.02
C SER A 163 10.16 26.25 -2.69
N MET A 164 10.24 25.14 -1.95
CA MET A 164 11.03 25.06 -0.72
C MET A 164 12.52 25.07 -1.06
N GLY A 165 13.30 25.87 -0.34
CA GLY A 165 14.75 25.83 -0.45
C GLY A 165 15.28 24.50 0.07
N THR A 166 16.05 23.78 -0.74
CA THR A 166 16.69 22.50 -0.37
C THR A 166 18.05 22.67 0.30
N GLU A 167 18.53 23.91 0.42
CA GLU A 167 19.82 24.23 1.04
C GLU A 167 19.76 24.18 2.58
N ASN A 168 18.58 24.45 3.16
CA ASN A 168 18.41 24.47 4.61
C ASN A 168 17.82 23.12 5.11
N PRO A 169 18.59 22.31 5.85
CA PRO A 169 18.14 21.00 6.31
C PRO A 169 16.95 21.07 7.27
N TYR A 170 16.73 22.19 7.97
CA TYR A 170 15.57 22.35 8.85
C TYR A 170 14.26 22.49 8.05
N ILE A 171 14.30 23.11 6.87
CA ILE A 171 13.13 23.22 5.98
C ILE A 171 12.75 21.84 5.43
N ILE A 172 13.76 21.08 4.97
CA ILE A 172 13.58 19.70 4.53
C ILE A 172 13.01 18.84 5.66
N ARG A 173 13.58 18.95 6.86
CA ARG A 173 13.14 18.19 8.02
C ARG A 173 11.67 18.48 8.37
N ALA A 174 11.28 19.74 8.44
CA ALA A 174 9.91 20.13 8.73
C ALA A 174 8.91 19.58 7.69
N TYR A 175 9.29 19.59 6.40
CA TYR A 175 8.47 19.02 5.33
C TYR A 175 8.34 17.49 5.46
N ASN A 176 9.46 16.78 5.70
CA ASN A 176 9.45 15.33 5.89
C ASN A 176 8.67 14.92 7.15
N ASP A 177 8.75 15.70 8.23
CA ASP A 177 7.96 15.43 9.44
C ASP A 177 6.46 15.52 9.13
N GLN A 178 6.01 16.46 8.28
CA GLN A 178 4.60 16.51 7.84
C GLN A 178 4.20 15.27 7.02
N LEU A 179 5.09 14.78 6.14
CA LEU A 179 4.86 13.54 5.39
C LEU A 179 4.75 12.33 6.32
N LEU A 180 5.67 12.18 7.27
CA LEU A 180 5.73 11.05 8.20
C LEU A 180 4.55 11.03 9.17
N GLN A 181 4.02 12.21 9.53
CA GLN A 181 2.94 12.34 10.50
C GLN A 181 1.55 12.22 9.88
N LEU A 182 1.42 12.23 8.55
CA LEU A 182 0.13 12.14 7.87
C LEU A 182 -0.68 10.91 8.32
N GLU A 183 -0.05 9.73 8.34
CA GLU A 183 -0.75 8.50 8.71
C GLU A 183 -1.25 8.49 10.15
N ARG A 184 -0.52 9.15 11.05
CA ARG A 184 -0.93 9.27 12.44
C ARG A 184 -2.20 10.11 12.61
N ALA A 185 -2.48 11.01 11.66
CA ALA A 185 -3.69 11.82 11.70
C ALA A 185 -4.98 10.98 11.50
N PHE A 186 -4.85 9.77 10.94
CA PHE A 186 -5.95 8.83 10.74
C PHE A 186 -6.12 7.84 11.90
N LEU A 187 -5.39 8.01 13.00
CA LEU A 187 -5.60 7.22 14.22
C LEU A 187 -6.70 7.81 15.10
N ASN A 188 -7.70 6.98 15.41
CA ASN A 188 -8.59 7.20 16.53
C ASN A 188 -7.98 6.60 17.82
N PRO A 189 -7.56 7.41 18.80
CA PRO A 189 -6.93 6.89 20.02
C PRO A 189 -7.85 5.99 20.85
N LEU A 190 -9.18 6.09 20.66
CA LEU A 190 -10.17 5.27 21.34
C LEU A 190 -10.39 3.89 20.66
N GLY A 191 -9.77 3.65 19.50
CA GLY A 191 -10.07 2.48 18.68
C GLY A 191 -11.39 2.62 17.91
N GLN A 192 -11.81 1.56 17.22
CA GLN A 192 -13.01 1.58 16.40
C GLN A 192 -14.31 1.58 17.22
N ASP A 193 -14.36 0.74 18.25
CA ASP A 193 -15.47 0.64 19.19
C ASP A 193 -14.96 0.10 20.55
N SER A 194 -15.88 -0.14 21.49
CA SER A 194 -15.55 -0.63 22.83
C SER A 194 -14.84 -1.98 22.83
N ASP A 195 -15.03 -2.78 21.78
CA ASP A 195 -14.59 -4.17 21.70
C ASP A 195 -13.34 -4.30 20.81
N HIS A 196 -13.02 -3.29 20.00
CA HIS A 196 -11.91 -3.24 19.04
C HIS A 196 -10.99 -2.04 19.29
N THR A 197 -10.48 -1.93 20.53
CA THR A 197 -9.55 -0.85 20.92
C THR A 197 -8.17 -0.93 20.25
N ASP A 198 -7.81 -2.11 19.73
CA ASP A 198 -6.54 -2.37 19.05
C ASP A 198 -6.54 -1.99 17.57
N PHE A 199 -7.71 -1.72 16.98
CA PHE A 199 -7.80 -1.18 15.63
C PHE A 199 -8.02 0.32 15.69
N LYS A 200 -6.96 1.10 15.50
CA LYS A 200 -7.04 2.56 15.65
C LYS A 200 -7.09 3.30 14.34
N THR A 201 -6.66 2.71 13.22
CA THR A 201 -6.80 3.42 11.94
C THR A 201 -8.27 3.47 11.55
N ILE A 202 -8.75 4.67 11.23
CA ILE A 202 -10.10 4.85 10.69
C ILE A 202 -10.17 4.45 9.21
N GLU A 203 -9.01 4.24 8.60
CA GLU A 203 -8.87 4.01 7.18
C GLU A 203 -8.58 2.56 6.79
N THR A 204 -8.29 1.59 7.65
CA THR A 204 -8.08 0.20 7.15
C THR A 204 -8.76 -0.80 8.08
N THR A 205 -9.92 -1.35 7.70
CA THR A 205 -10.68 -2.25 8.59
C THR A 205 -11.15 -3.53 7.92
N ASN A 206 -10.95 -4.65 8.63
CA ASN A 206 -11.38 -5.98 8.23
C ASN A 206 -12.87 -6.17 8.52
N SER A 207 -13.72 -5.62 7.65
CA SER A 207 -15.04 -6.16 7.26
C SER A 207 -15.91 -5.03 6.72
N LYS A 208 -16.12 -5.05 5.40
CA LYS A 208 -17.10 -4.20 4.67
C LYS A 208 -16.88 -2.68 4.68
N LEU A 209 -15.75 -2.17 5.18
CA LEU A 209 -15.23 -0.86 4.79
C LEU A 209 -13.79 -1.06 4.29
N THR A 210 -13.63 -1.24 2.98
CA THR A 210 -12.33 -1.02 2.35
C THR A 210 -12.15 0.48 2.29
N ILE A 211 -11.54 1.03 3.33
CA ILE A 211 -10.79 2.27 3.21
C ILE A 211 -9.32 1.86 2.97
N ILE A 212 -8.69 2.66 2.12
CA ILE A 212 -7.42 2.49 1.37
C ILE A 212 -7.34 1.16 0.62
#